data_AF-A0A1H9QKB7-F1
#
_entry.id   AF-A0A1H9QKB7-F1
#
_cell.length_a   1.000
_cell.length_b   1.000
_cell.length_c   1.000
_cell.angle_alpha   90.00
_cell.angle_beta   90.00
_cell.angle_gamma   90.00
#
_symmetry.space_group_name_H-M   'P 1'
#
loop_
_entity.id
_entity.type
_entity.pdbx_description
1 polymer ?
#
loop_
_entity_poly.entity_id
_entity_poly.type
_entity_poly.pdbx_seq_one_letter_code
_entity_poly.pdbx_strand_id
1 'polypeptide(L)'
;MVKDEHKTARIIEFIPNTEFYFNRGIIAFQKNKIQLAKKYLLRAADFCQTDDERAYTLCQLAICHQHTGEYAESIQILEALLESIDKEFPEAYYFLANNYAFLNDFEKALEAVQRYLREDPNGDFINEAEELLDMVLYELNED
;
A
#
# COMPACT_ATOMS: atom_id res chain seq x y z
N MET A 1 -36.49 -13.74 -46.77
CA MET A 1 -35.24 -12.95 -46.83
C MET A 1 -35.08 -12.28 -45.48
N VAL A 2 -34.17 -12.79 -44.64
CA VAL A 2 -33.85 -12.18 -43.33
C VAL A 2 -32.60 -11.34 -43.54
N LYS A 3 -32.68 -10.04 -43.28
CA LYS A 3 -31.52 -9.13 -43.28
C LYS A 3 -30.80 -9.33 -41.95
N ASP A 4 -29.62 -9.92 -41.98
CA ASP A 4 -28.69 -9.91 -40.86
C ASP A 4 -28.16 -8.49 -40.69
N GLU A 5 -28.61 -7.80 -39.63
CA GLU A 5 -28.04 -6.53 -39.22
C GLU A 5 -26.71 -6.81 -38.49
N HIS A 6 -25.59 -6.62 -39.20
CA HIS A 6 -24.27 -6.62 -38.58
C HIS A 6 -24.19 -5.52 -37.52
N LYS A 7 -24.39 -5.88 -36.25
CA LYS A 7 -24.07 -5.01 -35.10
C LYS A 7 -22.58 -4.72 -35.13
N THR A 8 -22.21 -3.51 -35.52
CA THR A 8 -20.82 -3.03 -35.46
C THR A 8 -20.39 -2.95 -34.00
N ALA A 9 -19.45 -3.79 -33.59
CA ALA A 9 -18.90 -3.75 -32.25
C ALA A 9 -18.18 -2.40 -32.04
N ARG A 10 -18.54 -1.67 -30.99
CA ARG A 10 -17.86 -0.43 -30.62
C ARG A 10 -16.48 -0.79 -30.07
N ILE A 11 -15.43 -0.45 -30.81
CA ILE A 11 -14.06 -0.52 -30.33
C ILE A 11 -13.89 0.62 -29.31
N ILE A 12 -13.68 0.26 -28.05
CA ILE A 12 -13.29 1.21 -27.01
C ILE A 12 -11.77 1.13 -26.94
N GLU A 13 -11.10 2.25 -27.21
CA GLU A 13 -9.66 2.36 -27.05
C GLU A 13 -9.34 2.19 -25.56
N PHE A 14 -8.57 1.14 -25.26
CA PHE A 14 -8.10 0.86 -23.91
C PHE A 14 -6.64 1.30 -23.82
N ILE A 15 -6.39 2.33 -23.03
CA ILE A 15 -5.04 2.79 -22.71
C ILE A 15 -4.76 2.34 -21.27
N PRO A 16 -4.09 1.19 -21.06
CA PRO A 16 -3.68 0.78 -19.73
C PRO A 16 -2.71 1.81 -19.15
N ASN A 17 -2.99 2.27 -17.93
CA ASN A 17 -2.14 3.16 -17.17
C ASN A 17 -2.30 2.89 -15.66
N THR A 18 -1.45 3.52 -14.85
CA THR A 18 -1.47 3.38 -13.39
C THR A 18 -2.83 3.70 -12.82
N GLU A 19 -3.40 4.86 -13.14
CA GLU A 19 -4.69 5.31 -12.61
C GLU A 19 -5.82 4.30 -12.86
N PHE A 20 -5.92 3.75 -14.08
CA PHE A 20 -6.94 2.78 -14.44
C PHE A 20 -6.88 1.54 -13.55
N TYR A 21 -5.69 0.95 -13.40
CA TYR A 21 -5.50 -0.25 -12.60
C TYR A 21 -5.59 0.04 -11.10
N PHE A 22 -5.06 1.18 -10.64
CA PHE A 22 -5.14 1.63 -9.26
C PHE A 22 -6.61 1.76 -8.82
N ASN A 23 -7.42 2.48 -9.60
CA ASN A 23 -8.86 2.64 -9.31
C ASN A 23 -9.61 1.30 -9.25
N ARG A 24 -9.28 0.36 -10.15
CA ARG A 24 -9.83 -1.01 -10.10
C ARG A 24 -9.38 -1.76 -8.84
N GLY A 25 -8.13 -1.56 -8.42
CA GLY A 25 -7.56 -2.09 -7.18
C GLY A 25 -8.32 -1.60 -5.96
N ILE A 26 -8.52 -0.29 -5.84
CA ILE A 26 -9.27 0.33 -4.75
C ILE A 26 -10.73 -0.16 -4.71
N ILE A 27 -11.42 -0.21 -5.86
CA ILE A 27 -12.79 -0.73 -5.94
C ILE A 27 -12.85 -2.21 -5.52
N ALA A 28 -11.86 -3.02 -5.89
CA ALA A 28 -11.79 -4.42 -5.47
C ALA A 28 -11.55 -4.54 -3.96
N PHE A 29 -10.66 -3.71 -3.41
CA PHE A 29 -10.37 -3.66 -1.97
C PHE A 29 -11.62 -3.30 -1.16
N GLN A 30 -12.32 -2.23 -1.54
CA GLN A 30 -13.58 -1.81 -0.90
C GLN A 30 -14.68 -2.88 -0.93
N LYS A 31 -14.66 -3.75 -1.95
CA LYS A 31 -15.57 -4.90 -2.07
C LYS A 31 -15.08 -6.15 -1.33
N ASN A 32 -14.07 -6.02 -0.48
CA ASN A 32 -13.39 -7.09 0.24
C ASN A 32 -12.83 -8.20 -0.68
N LYS A 33 -12.51 -7.86 -1.94
CA LYS A 33 -11.89 -8.79 -2.90
C LYS A 33 -10.37 -8.58 -2.91
N ILE A 34 -9.74 -8.80 -1.76
CA ILE A 34 -8.35 -8.39 -1.50
C ILE A 34 -7.36 -9.02 -2.50
N GLN A 35 -7.51 -10.30 -2.82
CA GLN A 35 -6.66 -10.98 -3.81
C GLN A 35 -6.79 -10.39 -5.22
N LEU A 36 -7.97 -9.87 -5.58
CA LEU A 36 -8.18 -9.17 -6.85
C LEU A 36 -7.59 -7.75 -6.79
N ALA A 37 -7.70 -7.08 -5.64
CA ALA A 37 -7.09 -5.77 -5.42
C ALA A 37 -5.57 -5.83 -5.63
N LYS A 38 -4.89 -6.81 -5.03
CA LYS A 38 -3.45 -7.06 -5.24
C LYS A 38 -3.09 -7.20 -6.70
N LYS A 39 -3.84 -8.00 -7.47
CA LYS A 39 -3.59 -8.18 -8.91
C LYS A 39 -3.68 -6.87 -9.68
N TYR A 40 -4.65 -6.03 -9.36
CA TYR A 40 -4.80 -4.73 -10.01
C TYR A 40 -3.71 -3.75 -9.58
N LEU A 41 -3.38 -3.68 -8.29
CA LEU A 41 -2.34 -2.76 -7.79
C LEU A 41 -0.94 -3.17 -8.27
N LEU A 42 -0.64 -4.46 -8.34
CA LEU A 42 0.59 -4.96 -8.95
C LEU A 42 0.67 -4.56 -10.42
N ARG A 43 -0.45 -4.64 -11.15
CA ARG A 43 -0.50 -4.14 -12.53
C ARG A 43 -0.36 -2.64 -12.62
N ALA A 44 -0.91 -1.86 -11.69
CA ALA A 44 -0.73 -0.42 -11.66
C ALA A 44 0.74 -0.03 -11.46
N ALA A 45 1.46 -0.78 -10.62
CA ALA A 45 2.89 -0.56 -10.35
C ALA A 45 3.77 -0.72 -11.61
N ASP A 46 3.38 -1.60 -12.54
CA ASP A 46 4.07 -1.78 -13.84
C ASP A 46 4.04 -0.51 -14.71
N PHE A 47 3.08 0.41 -14.49
CA PHE A 47 2.87 1.59 -15.32
C PHE A 47 3.26 2.91 -14.65
N CYS A 48 3.66 2.91 -13.37
CA CYS A 48 3.99 4.14 -12.63
C CYS A 48 5.11 4.93 -13.32
N GLN A 49 4.88 6.22 -13.51
CA GLN A 49 5.82 7.14 -14.16
C GLN A 49 6.42 8.15 -13.19
N THR A 50 5.81 8.33 -12.02
CA THR A 50 6.28 9.25 -10.98
C THR A 50 6.47 8.54 -9.64
N ASP A 51 7.29 9.14 -8.78
CA ASP A 51 7.50 8.65 -7.42
C ASP A 51 6.20 8.68 -6.61
N ASP A 52 5.37 9.71 -6.79
CA ASP A 52 4.07 9.81 -6.12
C ASP A 52 3.14 8.65 -6.53
N GLU A 53 3.03 8.37 -7.83
CA GLU A 53 2.25 7.23 -8.32
C GLU A 53 2.77 5.90 -7.76
N ARG A 54 4.09 5.73 -7.72
CA ARG A 54 4.75 4.54 -7.18
C ARG A 54 4.46 4.38 -5.69
N ALA A 55 4.65 5.45 -4.91
CA ALA A 55 4.43 5.47 -3.47
C ALA A 55 2.99 5.11 -3.13
N TYR A 56 2.00 5.82 -3.69
CA TYR A 56 0.60 5.51 -3.43
C TYR A 56 0.21 4.10 -3.87
N THR A 57 0.70 3.64 -5.03
CA THR A 57 0.36 2.31 -5.54
C THR A 57 0.95 1.19 -4.70
N LEU A 58 2.24 1.28 -4.35
CA LEU A 58 2.92 0.25 -3.58
C LEU A 58 2.46 0.24 -2.12
N CYS A 59 2.18 1.39 -1.50
CA CYS A 59 1.60 1.43 -0.16
C CYS A 59 0.21 0.77 -0.13
N GLN A 60 -0.64 1.02 -1.12
CA GLN A 60 -1.94 0.34 -1.21
C GLN A 60 -1.79 -1.17 -1.44
N LEU A 61 -0.78 -1.60 -2.19
CA LEU A 61 -0.46 -3.01 -2.35
C LEU A 61 0.00 -3.63 -1.02
N ALA A 62 0.89 -2.97 -0.29
CA ALA A 62 1.36 -3.38 1.04
C ALA A 62 0.20 -3.51 2.04
N ILE A 63 -0.72 -2.54 2.08
CA ILE A 63 -1.96 -2.60 2.88
C ILE A 63 -2.77 -3.84 2.51
N CYS A 64 -2.90 -4.19 1.23
CA CYS A 64 -3.58 -5.42 0.83
C CYS A 64 -2.88 -6.69 1.35
N HIS A 65 -1.54 -6.71 1.42
CA HIS A 65 -0.77 -7.81 2.01
C HIS A 65 -0.99 -7.90 3.51
N GLN A 66 -0.92 -6.78 4.24
CA GLN A 66 -1.24 -6.69 5.66
C GLN A 66 -2.66 -7.19 5.97
N HIS A 67 -3.66 -6.80 5.17
CA HIS A 67 -5.05 -7.25 5.33
C HIS A 67 -5.26 -8.77 5.20
N THR A 68 -4.30 -9.48 4.61
CA THR A 68 -4.31 -10.95 4.49
C THR A 68 -3.33 -11.65 5.43
N GLY A 69 -2.66 -10.90 6.32
CA GLY A 69 -1.64 -11.44 7.22
C GLY A 69 -0.29 -11.73 6.57
N GLU A 70 -0.06 -11.23 5.35
CA GLU A 70 1.19 -11.39 4.60
C GLU A 70 2.14 -10.22 4.96
N TYR A 71 2.51 -10.12 6.24
CA TYR A 71 3.23 -8.98 6.79
C TYR A 71 4.67 -8.87 6.25
N ALA A 72 5.34 -10.01 6.02
CA ALA A 72 6.69 -10.04 5.47
C ALA A 72 6.73 -9.50 4.03
N GLU A 73 5.76 -9.87 3.20
CA GLU A 73 5.60 -9.35 1.84
C GLU A 73 5.29 -7.85 1.85
N SER A 74 4.45 -7.40 2.78
CA SER A 74 4.16 -5.98 2.98
C SER A 74 5.43 -5.19 3.31
N ILE A 75 6.25 -5.68 4.25
CA ILE A 75 7.55 -5.08 4.60
C ILE A 75 8.47 -4.99 3.39
N GLN A 76 8.64 -6.09 2.65
CA GLN A 76 9.49 -6.11 1.45
C GLN A 76 9.07 -5.06 0.42
N ILE A 77 7.77 -4.88 0.22
CA ILE A 77 7.24 -3.86 -0.70
C ILE A 77 7.56 -2.45 -0.21
N LEU A 78 7.38 -2.17 1.08
CA LEU A 78 7.59 -0.84 1.66
C LEU A 78 9.08 -0.47 1.74
N GLU A 79 9.95 -1.42 2.08
CA GLU A 79 11.40 -1.21 2.07
C GLU A 79 11.91 -0.95 0.65
N ALA A 80 11.50 -1.79 -0.31
CA ALA A 80 11.84 -1.58 -1.71
C ALA A 80 11.29 -0.26 -2.25
N LEU A 81 10.11 0.18 -1.79
CA LEU A 81 9.57 1.50 -2.14
C LEU A 81 10.52 2.61 -1.68
N LEU A 82 10.88 2.63 -0.40
CA LEU A 82 11.76 3.64 0.20
C LEU A 82 13.16 3.68 -0.45
N GLU A 83 13.66 2.54 -0.93
CA GLU A 83 14.92 2.47 -1.68
C GLU A 83 14.79 2.98 -3.13
N SER A 84 13.56 2.98 -3.68
CA SER A 84 13.31 3.22 -5.12
C SER A 84 12.83 4.61 -5.48
N ILE A 85 12.41 5.42 -4.49
CA ILE A 85 11.94 6.79 -4.68
C ILE A 85 12.97 7.79 -4.15
N ASP A 86 13.13 8.91 -4.83
CA ASP A 86 14.04 9.99 -4.38
C ASP A 86 13.34 10.93 -3.39
N LYS A 87 12.00 10.95 -3.41
CA LYS A 87 11.15 11.78 -2.56
C LYS A 87 10.95 11.14 -1.19
N GLU A 88 10.97 11.95 -0.13
CA GLU A 88 10.57 11.51 1.21
C GLU A 88 9.09 11.09 1.22
N PHE A 89 8.82 9.93 1.82
CA PHE A 89 7.46 9.39 2.00
C PHE A 89 7.31 8.83 3.42
N PRO A 90 7.18 9.71 4.44
CA PRO A 90 7.20 9.32 5.85
C PRO A 90 6.15 8.27 6.21
N GLU A 91 4.99 8.27 5.55
CA GLU A 91 3.89 7.34 5.81
C GLU A 91 4.28 5.87 5.62
N ALA A 92 5.28 5.58 4.76
CA ALA A 92 5.82 4.22 4.64
C ALA A 92 6.43 3.71 5.95
N TYR A 93 7.04 4.57 6.78
CA TYR A 93 7.57 4.17 8.08
C TYR A 93 6.47 3.82 9.07
N TYR A 94 5.33 4.51 9.04
CA TYR A 94 4.16 4.12 9.84
C TYR A 94 3.64 2.73 9.44
N PHE A 95 3.50 2.48 8.13
CA PHE A 95 3.08 1.16 7.65
C PHE A 95 4.10 0.06 7.98
N LEU A 96 5.40 0.34 7.86
CA LEU A 96 6.45 -0.59 8.29
C LEU A 96 6.34 -0.91 9.78
N ALA A 97 6.18 0.10 10.63
CA ALA A 97 6.06 -0.08 12.07
C ALA A 97 4.90 -1.03 12.43
N ASN A 98 3.74 -0.84 11.80
CA ASN A 98 2.61 -1.74 11.97
C ASN A 98 2.94 -3.19 11.59
N ASN A 99 3.56 -3.39 10.42
CA ASN A 99 3.88 -4.74 9.96
C ASN A 99 4.95 -5.42 10.83
N TYR A 100 5.94 -4.66 11.32
CA TYR A 100 6.92 -5.15 12.28
C TYR A 100 6.28 -5.55 13.60
N ALA A 101 5.37 -4.72 14.13
CA ALA A 101 4.62 -5.04 15.34
C ALA A 101 3.75 -6.29 15.19
N PHE A 102 3.10 -6.52 14.04
CA PHE A 102 2.36 -7.76 13.77
C PHE A 102 3.24 -9.02 13.73
N LEU A 103 4.54 -8.87 13.46
CA LEU A 103 5.53 -9.94 13.52
C LEU A 103 6.24 -10.03 14.87
N ASN A 104 5.83 -9.21 15.86
CA ASN A 104 6.49 -9.04 17.16
C ASN A 104 7.97 -8.63 17.05
N ASP A 105 8.38 -8.00 15.96
CA ASP A 105 9.71 -7.35 15.82
C ASP A 105 9.61 -5.93 16.38
N PHE A 106 9.45 -5.86 17.70
CA PHE A 106 9.10 -4.61 18.40
C PHE A 106 10.22 -3.58 18.35
N GLU A 107 11.49 -4.01 18.29
CA GLU A 107 12.63 -3.10 18.13
C GLU A 107 12.57 -2.33 16.80
N LYS A 108 12.29 -3.03 15.69
CA LYS A 108 12.13 -2.35 14.40
C LYS A 108 10.83 -1.57 14.31
N ALA A 109 9.77 -2.05 14.93
CA ALA A 109 8.52 -1.31 15.02
C ALA A 109 8.74 0.05 15.72
N LEU A 110 9.50 0.05 16.81
CA LEU A 110 9.86 1.24 17.58
C LEU A 110 10.66 2.23 16.73
N GLU A 111 11.70 1.75 16.04
CA GLU A 111 12.52 2.60 15.17
C GLU A 111 11.67 3.27 14.08
N ALA A 112 10.83 2.49 13.41
CA ALA A 112 10.01 2.97 12.30
C ALA A 112 8.93 3.96 12.76
N VAL A 113 8.21 3.69 13.86
CA VAL A 113 7.15 4.61 14.35
C VAL A 113 7.73 5.92 14.86
N GLN A 114 8.87 5.89 15.56
CA GLN A 114 9.56 7.10 15.99
C GLN A 114 10.10 7.91 14.81
N ARG A 115 10.50 7.24 13.73
CA ARG A 115 10.92 7.91 12.50
C ARG A 115 9.75 8.64 11.85
N TYR A 116 8.60 7.98 11.70
CA TYR A 116 7.39 8.60 11.17
C TYR A 116 7.00 9.86 11.97
N LEU A 117 6.87 9.74 13.30
CA LEU A 117 6.49 10.86 14.19
C LEU A 117 7.47 12.04 14.13
N ARG A 118 8.74 11.78 13.78
CA ARG A 118 9.77 12.82 13.65
C ARG A 118 9.74 13.51 12.29
N GLU A 119 9.56 12.74 11.22
CA GLU A 119 9.60 13.25 9.84
C GLU A 119 8.30 13.94 9.44
N ASP A 120 7.15 13.47 9.94
CA ASP A 120 5.85 14.07 9.67
C ASP A 120 5.02 14.28 10.95
N PRO A 121 5.35 15.29 11.78
CA PRO A 121 4.70 15.52 13.07
C PRO A 121 3.25 16.02 12.97
N ASN A 122 2.73 16.27 11.77
CA ASN A 122 1.33 16.64 11.53
C ASN A 122 0.68 15.72 10.49
N GLY A 123 1.22 14.51 10.34
CA GLY A 123 0.75 13.54 9.37
C GLY A 123 -0.62 12.97 9.69
N ASP A 124 -1.20 12.28 8.71
CA ASP A 124 -2.56 11.75 8.80
C ASP A 124 -2.71 10.63 9.85
N PHE A 125 -1.62 10.00 10.28
CA PHE A 125 -1.60 8.84 11.19
C PHE A 125 -0.97 9.14 12.55
N ILE A 126 -0.85 10.40 12.96
CA ILE A 126 -0.17 10.77 14.23
C ILE A 126 -0.80 10.07 15.44
N ASN A 127 -2.12 10.11 15.59
CA ASN A 127 -2.78 9.52 16.75
C ASN A 127 -2.56 8.00 16.78
N GLU A 128 -2.71 7.33 15.64
CA GLU A 128 -2.51 5.90 15.51
C GLU A 128 -1.04 5.51 15.72
N ALA A 129 -0.09 6.37 15.32
CA ALA A 129 1.33 6.17 15.55
C ALA A 129 1.72 6.35 17.02
N GLU A 130 1.12 7.29 17.73
CA GLU A 130 1.30 7.45 19.18
C GLU A 130 0.76 6.23 19.95
N GLU A 131 -0.44 5.74 19.58
CA GLU A 131 -1.01 4.52 20.15
C GLU A 131 -0.13 3.29 19.88
N LEU A 132 0.38 3.16 18.65
CA LEU A 132 1.31 2.09 18.28
C LEU A 132 2.62 2.19 19.08
N LEU A 133 3.17 3.40 19.27
CA LEU A 133 4.38 3.62 20.05
C LEU A 133 4.19 3.20 21.50
N ASP A 134 3.09 3.59 22.14
CA ASP A 134 2.78 3.20 23.52
C ASP A 134 2.67 1.68 23.66
N MET A 135 2.00 1.02 22.71
CA MET A 135 1.88 -0.44 22.68
C MET A 135 3.26 -1.12 22.54
N VAL A 136 4.07 -0.68 21.57
CA VAL A 136 5.41 -1.23 21.33
C VAL A 136 6.31 -1.05 22.55
N LEU A 137 6.27 0.11 23.21
CA LEU A 137 7.03 0.37 24.43
C LEU A 137 6.58 -0.50 25.60
N TYR A 138 5.28 -0.77 25.72
CA TYR A 138 4.77 -1.68 26.74
C TYR A 138 5.36 -3.08 26.57
N GLU A 139 5.27 -3.66 25.37
CA GLU A 139 5.77 -5.02 25.07
C GLU A 139 7.29 -5.13 25.29
N LEU A 140 8.08 -4.15 24.85
CA LEU A 140 9.54 -4.14 25.06
C LEU A 140 9.97 -4.05 26.52
N ASN A 141 9.09 -3.60 27.41
CA ASN A 141 9.36 -3.53 28.85
C ASN A 141 8.88 -4.78 29.60
N GLU A 142 8.14 -5.70 28.96
CA GLU A 142 7.71 -6.98 29.54
C GLU A 142 8.74 -8.12 29.34
N ASP A 143 9.71 -7.96 28.44
CA ASP A 143 10.83 -8.90 28.22
C ASP A 143 12.02 -8.71 29.21
#